data_AF-A0A2E0MWR0-F1
#
_entry.id   AF-A0A2E0MWR0-F1
#
_cell.length_a   1.000
_cell.length_b   1.000
_cell.length_c   1.000
_cell.angle_alpha   90.00
_cell.angle_beta   90.00
_cell.angle_gamma   90.00
#
_symmetry.space_group_name_H-M   'P 1'
#
loop_
_entity.id
_entity.type
_entity.pdbx_description
1 polymer ?
#
loop_
_entity_poly.entity_id
_entity_poly.type
_entity_poly.pdbx_seq_one_letter_code
_entity_poly.pdbx_strand_id
1 'polypeptide(L)'
;MDAVIPMDANDLLAVSPKLLAQAILHRRERLSEIIPDDLEERKEELLNAEPKAKSAREERDKVNTKVANLKSERNSAQKEARELFERANEIREQLIAEGGMKNPDPKWAKEKLSAKLQSLENQLETSAGTHKTEEKFINEMKSLIREHEEWVEERTSSQPLVKEMKNARSKARKLLDSAQKAHDAMVELVKENEEMHESYVMWEDARSRAKSRTSRLENALNSSQDALLFWKERVENDNFDDLIVDAKRVREGGQSSKAVARSLKIEKQSKDKTAGVEEE
;
A
#
# COMPACT_ATOMS: atom_id res chain seq x y z
N MET A 1 43.69 -8.10 -14.65
CA MET A 1 43.35 -7.17 -15.74
C MET A 1 43.32 -8.03 -17.00
N ASP A 2 42.15 -8.55 -17.36
CA ASP A 2 42.03 -9.36 -18.57
C ASP A 2 42.09 -8.42 -19.77
N ALA A 3 43.14 -8.60 -20.58
CA ALA A 3 43.30 -7.86 -21.82
C ALA A 3 42.14 -8.20 -22.76
N VAL A 4 41.29 -7.22 -23.05
CA VAL A 4 40.30 -7.33 -24.12
C VAL A 4 41.06 -7.37 -25.43
N ILE A 5 41.31 -8.58 -25.94
CA ILE A 5 41.84 -8.79 -27.29
C ILE A 5 40.75 -8.30 -28.25
N PRO A 6 41.02 -7.30 -29.10
CA PRO A 6 40.06 -6.90 -30.12
C PRO A 6 39.92 -8.06 -31.11
N MET A 7 38.81 -8.80 -31.04
CA MET A 7 38.50 -9.81 -32.05
C MET A 7 38.24 -9.12 -33.39
N ASP A 8 38.95 -9.54 -34.44
CA ASP A 8 38.72 -9.07 -35.80
C ASP A 8 37.32 -9.51 -36.28
N ALA A 9 36.68 -8.70 -37.12
CA ALA A 9 35.38 -9.01 -37.68
C ALA A 9 35.40 -10.30 -38.52
N ASN A 10 36.53 -10.59 -39.16
CA ASN A 10 36.73 -11.85 -39.89
C ASN A 10 36.82 -13.06 -38.95
N ASP A 11 37.43 -12.90 -37.77
CA ASP A 11 37.52 -13.96 -36.77
C ASP A 11 36.14 -14.32 -36.22
N LEU A 12 35.29 -13.33 -35.97
CA LEU A 12 33.89 -13.54 -35.55
C LEU A 12 33.05 -14.28 -36.61
N LEU A 13 33.32 -14.04 -37.89
CA LEU A 13 32.64 -14.71 -39.00
C LEU A 13 33.17 -16.12 -39.28
N ALA A 14 34.40 -16.42 -38.85
CA ALA A 14 35.02 -17.73 -38.98
C ALA A 14 34.61 -18.72 -37.87
N VAL A 15 33.98 -18.24 -36.79
CA VAL A 15 33.54 -19.10 -35.69
C VAL A 15 32.44 -20.07 -36.14
N SER A 16 32.67 -21.37 -35.95
CA SER A 16 31.68 -22.39 -36.27
C SER A 16 30.55 -22.44 -35.21
N PRO A 17 29.31 -22.77 -35.61
CA PRO A 17 28.20 -22.96 -34.66
C PRO A 17 28.52 -24.00 -33.57
N LYS A 18 29.28 -25.04 -33.93
CA LYS A 18 29.74 -26.07 -33.00
C LYS A 18 30.66 -25.52 -31.92
N LEU A 19 31.60 -24.65 -32.28
CA LEU A 19 32.50 -24.01 -31.32
C LEU A 19 31.73 -23.08 -30.36
N LEU A 20 30.74 -22.34 -30.87
CA LEU A 20 29.85 -21.52 -30.03
C LEU A 20 29.01 -22.38 -29.09
N ALA A 21 28.43 -23.48 -29.58
CA ALA A 21 27.64 -24.41 -28.77
C ALA A 21 28.49 -25.02 -27.64
N GLN A 22 29.74 -25.43 -27.94
CA GLN A 22 30.68 -25.91 -26.92
C GLN A 22 31.04 -24.84 -25.89
N ALA A 23 31.26 -23.59 -26.32
CA ALA A 23 31.51 -22.48 -25.40
C ALA A 23 30.30 -22.17 -24.50
N ILE A 24 29.07 -22.26 -25.05
CA ILE A 24 27.83 -22.12 -24.29
C ILE A 24 27.71 -23.24 -23.26
N LEU A 25 27.96 -24.51 -23.65
CA LEU A 25 27.95 -25.65 -22.74
C LEU A 25 28.93 -25.45 -21.59
N HIS A 26 30.19 -25.16 -21.86
CA HIS A 26 31.20 -24.95 -20.83
C HIS A 26 30.85 -23.79 -19.87
N ARG A 27 30.20 -22.73 -20.35
CA ARG A 27 29.68 -21.67 -19.48
C ARG A 27 28.53 -22.17 -18.60
N ARG A 28 27.63 -22.96 -19.15
CA ARG A 28 26.44 -23.48 -18.46
C ARG A 28 26.78 -24.58 -17.45
N GLU A 29 27.81 -25.39 -17.71
CA GLU A 29 28.35 -26.39 -16.78
C GLU A 29 28.93 -25.72 -15.55
N ARG A 30 29.76 -24.68 -15.73
CA ARG A 30 30.24 -23.85 -14.61
C ARG A 30 29.12 -23.21 -13.81
N LEU A 31 28.07 -22.74 -14.48
CA LEU A 31 26.89 -22.19 -13.79
C LEU A 31 26.14 -23.27 -13.01
N SER A 32 26.01 -24.49 -13.52
CA SER A 32 25.37 -25.59 -12.79
C SER A 32 26.18 -26.09 -11.59
N GLU A 33 27.49 -25.83 -11.57
CA GLU A 33 28.36 -26.13 -10.41
C GLU A 33 28.25 -25.04 -9.33
N ILE A 34 28.20 -23.76 -9.70
CA ILE A 34 28.24 -22.64 -8.73
C ILE A 34 26.86 -22.31 -8.16
N ILE A 35 25.81 -22.33 -9.00
CA ILE A 35 24.47 -21.88 -8.58
C ILE A 35 23.88 -22.68 -7.41
N PRO A 36 24.07 -24.01 -7.27
CA PRO A 36 23.51 -24.77 -6.15
C PRO A 36 23.98 -24.28 -4.77
N ASP A 37 25.28 -24.01 -4.60
CA ASP A 37 25.85 -23.54 -3.33
C ASP A 37 25.30 -22.15 -2.99
N ASP A 38 25.31 -21.23 -3.96
CA ASP A 38 24.71 -19.90 -3.82
C ASP A 38 23.20 -19.99 -3.52
N LEU A 39 22.51 -20.96 -4.11
CA LEU A 39 21.07 -21.16 -3.92
C LEU A 39 20.76 -21.64 -2.50
N GLU A 40 21.59 -22.51 -1.94
CA GLU A 40 21.46 -22.98 -0.56
C GLU A 40 21.63 -21.83 0.43
N GLU A 41 22.68 -21.02 0.29
CA GLU A 41 22.90 -19.82 1.12
C GLU A 41 21.68 -18.87 1.07
N ARG A 42 21.13 -18.62 -0.12
CA ARG A 42 19.97 -17.73 -0.27
C ARG A 42 18.67 -18.34 0.25
N LYS A 43 18.55 -19.67 0.24
CA LYS A 43 17.43 -20.37 0.90
C LYS A 43 17.53 -20.26 2.41
N GLU A 44 18.72 -20.39 2.99
CA GLU A 44 18.94 -20.15 4.42
C GLU A 44 18.63 -18.71 4.83
N GLU A 45 19.07 -17.72 4.04
CA GLU A 45 18.70 -16.31 4.24
C GLU A 45 17.18 -16.13 4.28
N LEU A 46 16.46 -16.75 3.34
CA LEU A 46 15.01 -16.68 3.26
C LEU A 46 14.34 -17.36 4.46
N LEU A 47 14.77 -18.57 4.82
CA LEU A 47 14.26 -19.32 5.98
C LEU A 47 14.45 -18.54 7.29
N ASN A 48 15.52 -17.76 7.41
CA ASN A 48 15.76 -16.90 8.55
C ASN A 48 14.93 -15.60 8.54
N ALA A 49 14.65 -15.04 7.35
CA ALA A 49 13.92 -13.78 7.21
C ALA A 49 12.40 -13.94 7.32
N GLU A 50 11.84 -15.06 6.84
CA GLU A 50 10.41 -15.36 6.88
C GLU A 50 9.78 -15.29 8.29
N PRO A 51 10.31 -15.97 9.32
CA PRO A 51 9.73 -15.92 10.66
C PRO A 51 9.81 -14.51 11.27
N LYS A 52 10.88 -13.76 10.99
CA LYS A 52 11.05 -12.39 11.48
C LYS A 52 10.05 -11.43 10.87
N ALA A 53 9.86 -11.49 9.55
CA ALA A 53 8.85 -10.71 8.85
C ALA A 53 7.43 -11.06 9.32
N LYS A 54 7.15 -12.36 9.52
CA LYS A 54 5.87 -12.82 10.04
C LYS A 54 5.59 -12.31 11.46
N SER A 55 6.57 -12.43 12.37
CA SER A 55 6.45 -11.94 13.74
C SER A 55 6.22 -10.42 13.78
N ALA A 56 7.04 -9.65 13.05
CA ALA A 56 6.90 -8.19 12.99
C ALA A 56 5.54 -7.77 12.40
N ARG A 57 5.03 -8.51 11.41
CA ARG A 57 3.69 -8.30 10.85
C ARG A 57 2.60 -8.53 11.90
N GLU A 58 2.65 -9.65 12.61
CA GLU A 58 1.67 -10.00 13.62
C GLU A 58 1.66 -8.98 14.76
N GLU A 59 2.82 -8.51 15.20
CA GLU A 59 2.92 -7.49 16.24
C GLU A 59 2.35 -6.14 15.79
N ARG A 60 2.72 -5.67 14.59
CA ARG A 60 2.15 -4.47 13.99
C ARG A 60 0.63 -4.59 13.83
N ASP A 61 0.13 -5.73 13.35
CA ASP A 61 -1.31 -5.94 13.14
C ASP A 61 -2.09 -5.99 14.47
N LYS A 62 -1.47 -6.51 15.55
CA LYS A 62 -2.04 -6.43 16.91
C LYS A 62 -2.17 -4.98 17.41
N VAL A 63 -1.20 -4.11 17.13
CA VAL A 63 -1.29 -2.70 17.52
C VAL A 63 -2.29 -1.96 16.64
N ASN A 64 -2.28 -2.19 15.33
CA ASN A 64 -3.24 -1.61 14.39
C ASN A 64 -4.69 -1.95 14.76
N THR A 65 -4.97 -3.18 15.16
CA THR A 65 -6.31 -3.59 15.61
C THR A 65 -6.74 -2.88 16.90
N LYS A 66 -5.82 -2.71 17.87
CA LYS A 66 -6.08 -1.90 19.08
C LYS A 66 -6.39 -0.44 18.73
N VAL A 67 -5.58 0.17 17.86
CA VAL A 67 -5.77 1.55 17.37
C VAL A 67 -7.12 1.69 16.66
N ALA A 68 -7.51 0.72 15.84
CA ALA A 68 -8.81 0.72 15.16
C ALA A 68 -9.98 0.64 16.16
N ASN A 69 -9.87 -0.19 17.20
CA ASN A 69 -10.89 -0.28 18.25
C ASN A 69 -11.03 1.04 19.02
N LEU A 70 -9.92 1.66 19.43
CA LEU A 70 -9.94 2.95 20.11
C LEU A 70 -10.53 4.07 19.25
N LYS A 71 -10.27 4.06 17.93
CA LYS A 71 -10.91 4.98 16.98
C LYS A 71 -12.43 4.78 16.96
N SER A 72 -12.89 3.53 16.93
CA SER A 72 -14.32 3.20 16.97
C SER A 72 -14.97 3.69 18.27
N GLU A 73 -14.36 3.38 19.42
CA GLU A 73 -14.85 3.81 20.75
C GLU A 73 -14.88 5.34 20.90
N ARG A 74 -13.84 6.03 20.43
CA ARG A 74 -13.80 7.48 20.42
C ARG A 74 -14.93 8.07 19.57
N ASN A 75 -15.10 7.56 18.35
CA ASN A 75 -16.09 8.09 17.41
C ASN A 75 -17.53 7.82 17.89
N SER A 76 -17.80 6.63 18.47
CA SER A 76 -19.10 6.33 19.05
C SER A 76 -19.40 7.23 20.27
N ALA A 77 -18.43 7.41 21.17
CA ALA A 77 -18.59 8.27 22.34
C ALA A 77 -18.81 9.75 21.97
N GLN A 78 -18.11 10.26 20.95
CA GLN A 78 -18.33 11.62 20.43
C GLN A 78 -19.74 11.77 19.84
N LYS A 79 -20.19 10.79 19.05
CA LYS A 79 -21.53 10.79 18.46
C LYS A 79 -22.63 10.76 19.52
N GLU A 80 -22.52 9.84 20.49
CA GLU A 80 -23.49 9.74 21.59
C GLU A 80 -23.53 11.00 22.45
N ALA A 81 -22.36 11.61 22.72
CA ALA A 81 -22.29 12.87 23.44
C ALA A 81 -23.04 13.97 22.68
N ARG A 82 -22.89 14.05 21.36
CA ARG A 82 -23.60 15.01 20.52
C ARG A 82 -25.11 14.81 20.56
N GLU A 83 -25.59 13.59 20.39
CA GLU A 83 -27.04 13.29 20.44
C GLU A 83 -27.64 13.71 21.80
N LEU A 84 -26.90 13.50 22.89
CA LEU A 84 -27.32 13.95 24.22
C LEU A 84 -27.31 15.48 24.34
N PHE A 85 -26.40 16.18 23.66
CA PHE A 85 -26.41 17.65 23.58
C PHE A 85 -27.62 18.17 22.82
N GLU A 86 -27.93 17.57 21.67
CA GLU A 86 -29.09 17.93 20.87
C GLU A 86 -30.39 17.74 21.68
N ARG A 87 -30.55 16.58 22.34
CA ARG A 87 -31.70 16.35 23.24
C ARG A 87 -31.75 17.33 24.42
N ALA A 88 -30.61 17.63 25.04
CA ALA A 88 -30.57 18.62 26.12
C ALA A 88 -30.96 20.02 25.64
N ASN A 89 -30.67 20.35 24.37
CA ASN A 89 -31.08 21.61 23.75
C ASN A 89 -32.58 21.62 23.42
N GLU A 90 -33.15 20.52 22.92
CA GLU A 90 -34.58 20.38 22.66
C GLU A 90 -35.42 20.52 23.94
N ILE A 91 -35.03 19.84 25.04
CA ILE A 91 -35.70 19.95 26.34
C ILE A 91 -35.67 21.40 26.85
N ARG A 92 -34.56 22.12 26.60
CA ARG A 92 -34.45 23.55 26.92
C ARG A 92 -35.43 24.39 26.12
N GLU A 93 -35.64 24.10 24.83
CA GLU A 93 -36.60 24.82 23.99
C GLU A 93 -38.04 24.63 24.45
N GLN A 94 -38.39 23.40 24.84
CA GLN A 94 -39.71 23.10 25.42
C GLN A 94 -39.94 23.92 26.71
N LEU A 95 -38.94 23.96 27.59
CA LEU A 95 -38.97 24.77 28.83
C LEU A 95 -39.13 26.28 28.57
N ILE A 96 -38.56 26.80 27.48
CA ILE A 96 -38.72 28.20 27.07
C ILE A 96 -40.12 28.43 26.50
N ALA A 97 -40.62 27.53 25.64
CA ALA A 97 -41.93 27.64 25.01
C ALA A 97 -43.09 27.56 26.01
N GLU A 98 -42.95 26.74 27.07
CA GLU A 98 -43.91 26.62 28.16
C GLU A 98 -43.92 27.84 29.11
N GLY A 99 -43.09 28.86 28.85
CA GLY A 99 -43.02 30.08 29.65
C GLY A 99 -42.34 29.91 31.02
N GLY A 100 -41.78 28.72 31.29
CA GLY A 100 -41.06 28.42 32.53
C GLY A 100 -39.69 29.11 32.65
N MET A 101 -39.18 29.69 31.56
CA MET A 101 -37.89 30.39 31.52
C MET A 101 -38.03 31.76 30.83
N LYS A 102 -37.84 32.85 31.57
CA LYS A 102 -37.89 34.22 31.01
C LYS A 102 -36.58 34.51 30.25
N ASN A 103 -36.68 34.38 28.93
CA ASN A 103 -35.72 34.71 27.87
C ASN A 103 -34.22 34.56 28.21
N PRO A 104 -33.58 33.43 27.86
CA PRO A 104 -32.18 33.24 28.25
C PRO A 104 -31.35 32.71 27.05
N ASP A 105 -30.97 33.67 26.17
CA ASP A 105 -29.93 33.72 25.11
C ASP A 105 -30.44 33.96 23.66
N PRO A 106 -29.87 34.89 22.84
CA PRO A 106 -30.38 35.19 21.51
C PRO A 106 -29.97 34.14 20.48
N LYS A 107 -30.81 33.95 19.45
CA LYS A 107 -30.69 32.95 18.38
C LYS A 107 -29.29 32.78 17.76
N TRP A 108 -28.46 33.83 17.77
CA TRP A 108 -27.09 33.81 17.25
C TRP A 108 -26.12 32.93 18.05
N ALA A 109 -26.28 32.76 19.37
CA ALA A 109 -25.40 31.89 20.17
C ALA A 109 -25.61 30.41 19.84
N LYS A 110 -26.88 30.02 19.62
CA LYS A 110 -27.29 28.69 19.14
C LYS A 110 -26.75 28.39 17.74
N GLU A 111 -27.02 29.27 16.78
CA GLU A 111 -26.57 29.10 15.40
C GLU A 111 -25.05 29.07 15.31
N LYS A 112 -24.35 29.87 16.14
CA LYS A 112 -22.89 29.86 16.21
C LYS A 112 -22.34 28.58 16.81
N LEU A 113 -23.02 27.96 17.77
CA LEU A 113 -22.60 26.71 18.40
C LEU A 113 -22.83 25.50 17.48
N SER A 114 -24.01 25.41 16.86
CA SER A 114 -24.32 24.34 15.90
C SER A 114 -23.50 24.48 14.62
N ALA A 115 -23.34 25.71 14.11
CA ALA A 115 -22.49 25.96 12.95
C ALA A 115 -21.01 25.73 13.27
N LYS A 116 -20.54 26.04 14.50
CA LYS A 116 -19.21 25.64 14.93
C LYS A 116 -19.08 24.12 14.95
N LEU A 117 -19.93 23.39 15.69
CA LEU A 117 -19.88 21.91 15.74
C LEU A 117 -19.90 21.28 14.34
N GLN A 118 -20.78 21.75 13.45
CA GLN A 118 -20.87 21.28 12.07
C GLN A 118 -19.65 21.68 11.22
N SER A 119 -19.08 22.88 11.43
CA SER A 119 -17.84 23.28 10.76
C SER A 119 -16.62 22.47 11.23
N LEU A 120 -16.55 22.15 12.53
CA LEU A 120 -15.49 21.33 13.11
C LEU A 120 -15.60 19.89 12.62
N GLU A 121 -16.81 19.36 12.47
CA GLU A 121 -17.08 18.04 11.89
C GLU A 121 -16.74 17.99 10.39
N ASN A 122 -17.18 18.99 9.61
CA ASN A 122 -16.78 19.08 8.20
C ASN A 122 -15.26 19.20 8.08
N GLN A 123 -14.59 19.93 8.97
CA GLN A 123 -13.13 19.99 9.02
C GLN A 123 -12.52 18.65 9.44
N LEU A 124 -13.12 17.89 10.34
CA LEU A 124 -12.66 16.56 10.72
C LEU A 124 -12.81 15.56 9.55
N GLU A 125 -13.89 15.66 8.78
CA GLU A 125 -14.16 14.80 7.62
C GLU A 125 -13.32 15.18 6.39
N THR A 126 -13.03 16.48 6.19
CA THR A 126 -12.33 16.98 4.99
C THR A 126 -10.85 17.24 5.19
N SER A 127 -10.38 17.50 6.41
CA SER A 127 -8.96 17.61 6.70
C SER A 127 -8.40 16.25 7.08
N ALA A 128 -7.22 15.92 6.55
CA ALA A 128 -6.37 14.86 7.10
C ALA A 128 -5.83 15.33 8.46
N GLY A 129 -6.73 15.51 9.43
CA GLY A 129 -6.45 16.14 10.71
C GLY A 129 -5.42 15.34 11.51
N THR A 130 -4.31 15.98 11.85
CA THR A 130 -3.35 15.44 12.83
C THR A 130 -4.04 15.25 14.19
N HIS A 131 -3.59 14.31 15.04
CA HIS A 131 -4.14 14.09 16.39
C HIS A 131 -4.40 15.39 17.19
N LYS A 132 -3.58 16.43 17.01
CA LYS A 132 -3.72 17.75 17.64
C LYS A 132 -5.00 18.52 17.28
N THR A 133 -5.56 18.34 16.08
CA THR A 133 -6.83 18.99 15.71
C THR A 133 -8.01 18.29 16.38
N GLU A 134 -7.95 16.95 16.48
CA GLU A 134 -8.95 16.16 17.21
C GLU A 134 -8.98 16.51 18.71
N GLU A 135 -7.81 16.64 19.34
CA GLU A 135 -7.69 17.06 20.74
C GLU A 135 -8.29 18.45 20.98
N LYS A 136 -8.03 19.40 20.08
CA LYS A 136 -8.65 20.74 20.12
C LYS A 136 -10.17 20.66 20.05
N PHE A 137 -10.73 19.81 19.18
CA PHE A 137 -12.18 19.66 19.07
C PHE A 137 -12.80 19.08 20.35
N ILE A 138 -12.18 18.07 20.98
CA ILE A 138 -12.67 17.52 22.24
C ILE A 138 -12.61 18.58 23.35
N ASN A 139 -11.54 19.37 23.42
CA ASN A 139 -11.40 20.44 24.39
C ASN A 139 -12.39 21.59 24.17
N GLU A 140 -12.64 21.98 22.91
CA GLU A 140 -13.68 22.97 22.58
C GLU A 140 -15.07 22.46 22.96
N MET A 141 -15.39 21.19 22.66
CA MET A 141 -16.63 20.56 23.12
C MET A 141 -16.74 20.63 24.65
N LYS A 142 -15.71 20.26 25.40
CA LYS A 142 -15.73 20.36 26.88
C LYS A 142 -15.92 21.79 27.39
N SER A 143 -15.28 22.79 26.76
CA SER A 143 -15.42 24.20 27.15
C SER A 143 -16.86 24.69 26.98
N LEU A 144 -17.48 24.40 25.83
CA LEU A 144 -18.86 24.78 25.54
C LEU A 144 -19.85 24.18 26.54
N ILE A 145 -19.57 22.97 27.01
CA ILE A 145 -20.41 22.27 27.98
C ILE A 145 -20.30 22.92 29.34
N ARG A 146 -19.08 23.27 29.76
CA ARG A 146 -18.82 23.92 31.04
C ARG A 146 -19.48 25.30 31.12
N GLU A 147 -19.29 26.13 30.10
CA GLU A 147 -19.94 27.46 30.00
C GLU A 147 -21.46 27.36 30.12
N HIS A 148 -22.04 26.31 29.52
CA HIS A 148 -23.47 26.08 29.58
C HIS A 148 -23.94 25.50 30.95
N GLU A 149 -23.12 24.70 31.64
CA GLU A 149 -23.43 24.18 32.99
C GLU A 149 -23.47 25.30 34.03
N GLU A 150 -22.45 26.16 34.06
CA GLU A 150 -22.33 27.29 34.98
C GLU A 150 -23.56 28.22 34.89
N TRP A 151 -24.07 28.40 33.68
CA TRP A 151 -25.25 29.23 33.42
C TRP A 151 -26.58 28.61 33.89
N VAL A 152 -26.74 27.28 33.83
CA VAL A 152 -27.96 26.59 34.30
C VAL A 152 -28.02 26.49 35.81
N GLU A 153 -26.85 26.35 36.45
CA GLU A 153 -26.75 26.26 37.92
C GLU A 153 -27.14 27.58 38.62
N GLU A 154 -26.98 28.73 37.96
CA GLU A 154 -27.43 30.02 38.49
C GLU A 154 -28.96 30.19 38.54
N ARG A 155 -29.76 29.36 37.85
CA ARG A 155 -31.19 29.70 37.59
C ARG A 155 -32.23 28.62 37.84
N THR A 156 -31.92 27.46 38.42
CA THR A 156 -32.93 26.39 38.45
C THR A 156 -32.86 25.42 39.62
N SER A 157 -33.93 25.38 40.42
CA SER A 157 -34.17 24.35 41.43
C SER A 157 -35.67 24.11 41.66
N SER A 158 -36.47 23.74 40.64
CA SER A 158 -37.84 23.21 40.87
C SER A 158 -38.59 22.51 39.71
N GLN A 159 -37.97 22.12 38.58
CA GLN A 159 -38.69 21.45 37.47
C GLN A 159 -38.11 20.08 37.06
N PRO A 160 -38.93 19.05 36.79
CA PRO A 160 -38.48 17.71 36.40
C PRO A 160 -37.73 17.67 35.06
N LEU A 161 -38.13 18.46 34.06
CA LEU A 161 -37.43 18.57 32.77
C LEU A 161 -35.98 19.10 32.91
N VAL A 162 -35.72 19.93 33.92
CA VAL A 162 -34.39 20.46 34.22
C VAL A 162 -33.47 19.34 34.75
N LYS A 163 -34.04 18.39 35.50
CA LYS A 163 -33.30 17.21 35.98
C LYS A 163 -32.92 16.30 34.81
N GLU A 164 -33.81 16.10 33.85
CA GLU A 164 -33.53 15.33 32.63
C GLU A 164 -32.45 15.99 31.77
N MET A 165 -32.52 17.31 31.60
CA MET A 165 -31.48 18.10 30.93
C MET A 165 -30.12 17.99 31.65
N LYS A 166 -30.06 18.10 32.98
CA LYS A 166 -28.82 17.95 33.77
C LYS A 166 -28.23 16.54 33.63
N ASN A 167 -29.10 15.51 33.62
CA ASN A 167 -28.68 14.13 33.42
C ASN A 167 -28.12 13.88 32.02
N ALA A 168 -28.76 14.43 30.97
CA ALA A 168 -28.29 14.31 29.60
C ALA A 168 -26.89 14.94 29.43
N ARG A 169 -26.67 16.14 29.99
CA ARG A 169 -25.36 16.82 29.96
C ARG A 169 -24.28 16.08 30.75
N SER A 170 -24.60 15.61 31.95
CA SER A 170 -23.64 14.84 32.76
C SER A 170 -23.19 13.55 32.04
N LYS A 171 -24.13 12.87 31.37
CA LYS A 171 -23.81 11.71 30.53
C LYS A 171 -22.94 12.09 29.34
N ALA A 172 -23.25 13.18 28.64
CA ALA A 172 -22.47 13.65 27.51
C ALA A 172 -21.04 14.03 27.91
N ARG A 173 -20.85 14.65 29.08
CA ARG A 173 -19.52 14.95 29.62
C ARG A 173 -18.70 13.69 29.91
N LYS A 174 -19.31 12.69 30.53
CA LYS A 174 -18.64 11.40 30.78
C LYS A 174 -18.23 10.71 29.49
N LEU A 175 -19.06 10.79 28.44
CA LEU A 175 -18.74 10.25 27.12
C LEU A 175 -17.58 11.00 26.47
N LEU A 176 -17.53 12.34 26.58
CA LEU A 176 -16.38 13.11 26.08
C LEU A 176 -15.09 12.88 26.87
N ASP A 177 -15.17 12.63 28.18
CA ASP A 177 -14.02 12.19 28.97
C ASP A 177 -13.54 10.81 28.53
N SER A 178 -14.46 9.90 28.20
CA SER A 178 -14.11 8.59 27.62
C SER A 178 -13.49 8.73 26.24
N ALA A 179 -14.03 9.61 25.38
CA ALA A 179 -13.48 9.89 24.05
C ALA A 179 -12.07 10.48 24.13
N GLN A 180 -11.82 11.38 25.09
CA GLN A 180 -10.47 11.92 25.32
C GLN A 180 -9.50 10.83 25.76
N LYS A 181 -9.88 9.98 26.73
CA LYS A 181 -9.02 8.86 27.17
C LYS A 181 -8.71 7.90 26.04
N ALA A 182 -9.69 7.56 25.20
CA ALA A 182 -9.49 6.73 24.03
C ALA A 182 -8.56 7.38 22.99
N HIS A 183 -8.68 8.70 22.81
CA HIS A 183 -7.78 9.48 21.96
C HIS A 183 -6.35 9.49 22.51
N ASP A 184 -6.15 9.77 23.79
CA ASP A 184 -4.83 9.81 24.43
C ASP A 184 -4.13 8.45 24.33
N ALA A 185 -4.84 7.36 24.67
CA ALA A 185 -4.34 6.00 24.53
C ALA A 185 -4.02 5.63 23.07
N MET A 186 -4.81 6.13 22.12
CA MET A 186 -4.55 5.94 20.69
C MET A 186 -3.25 6.65 20.27
N VAL A 187 -3.02 7.88 20.73
CA VAL A 187 -1.81 8.66 20.38
C VAL A 187 -0.54 7.98 20.91
N GLU A 188 -0.59 7.39 22.11
CA GLU A 188 0.52 6.59 22.65
C GLU A 188 0.79 5.35 21.78
N LEU A 189 -0.26 4.57 21.46
CA LEU A 189 -0.12 3.39 20.62
C LEU A 189 0.32 3.69 19.19
N VAL A 190 -0.03 4.86 18.64
CA VAL A 190 0.41 5.25 17.29
C VAL A 190 1.93 5.47 17.26
N LYS A 191 2.52 6.02 18.32
CA LYS A 191 3.98 6.16 18.43
C LYS A 191 4.68 4.80 18.50
N GLU A 192 4.18 3.90 19.35
CA GLU A 192 4.69 2.52 19.44
C GLU A 192 4.54 1.79 18.10
N ASN A 193 3.42 1.99 17.40
CA ASN A 193 3.18 1.39 16.10
C ASN A 193 4.12 1.88 15.01
N GLU A 194 4.68 3.09 15.13
CA GLU A 194 5.66 3.62 14.17
C GLU A 194 6.93 2.76 14.20
N GLU A 195 7.45 2.46 15.38
CA GLU A 195 8.62 1.57 15.56
C GLU A 195 8.32 0.14 15.06
N MET A 196 7.13 -0.38 15.37
CA MET A 196 6.71 -1.70 14.88
C MET A 196 6.50 -1.72 13.36
N HIS A 197 6.07 -0.61 12.77
CA HIS A 197 5.93 -0.47 11.33
C HIS A 197 7.29 -0.42 10.64
N GLU A 198 8.25 0.34 11.18
CA GLU A 198 9.62 0.39 10.66
C GLU A 198 10.29 -0.98 10.68
N SER A 199 10.19 -1.71 11.80
CA SER A 199 10.72 -3.07 11.91
C SER A 199 10.04 -4.04 10.93
N TYR A 200 8.72 -3.94 10.75
CA TYR A 200 8.00 -4.70 9.73
C TYR A 200 8.50 -4.42 8.31
N VAL A 201 8.65 -3.15 7.95
CA VAL A 201 9.14 -2.74 6.61
C VAL A 201 10.54 -3.29 6.38
N MET A 202 11.43 -3.18 7.37
CA MET A 202 12.78 -3.72 7.29
C MET A 202 12.80 -5.23 7.05
N TRP A 203 12.04 -6.00 7.84
CA TRP A 203 12.03 -7.46 7.72
C TRP A 203 11.31 -7.96 6.47
N GLU A 204 10.24 -7.28 6.03
CA GLU A 204 9.59 -7.60 4.76
C GLU A 204 10.47 -7.29 3.55
N ASP A 205 11.20 -6.18 3.57
CA ASP A 205 12.15 -5.86 2.50
C ASP A 205 13.28 -6.91 2.47
N ALA A 206 13.83 -7.29 3.63
CA ALA A 206 14.82 -8.37 3.72
C ALA A 206 14.27 -9.70 3.14
N ARG A 207 13.06 -10.10 3.54
CA ARG A 207 12.39 -11.31 3.04
C ARG A 207 12.14 -11.23 1.53
N SER A 208 11.63 -10.10 1.04
CA SER A 208 11.32 -9.88 -0.38
C SER A 208 12.58 -9.96 -1.23
N ARG A 209 13.68 -9.31 -0.79
CA ARG A 209 14.99 -9.37 -1.44
C ARG A 209 15.56 -10.78 -1.45
N ALA A 210 15.50 -11.51 -0.32
CA ALA A 210 15.94 -12.90 -0.24
C ALA A 210 15.14 -13.77 -1.22
N LYS A 211 13.81 -13.70 -1.17
CA LYS A 211 12.92 -14.44 -2.08
C LYS A 211 13.19 -14.14 -3.55
N SER A 212 13.41 -12.88 -3.91
CA SER A 212 13.74 -12.49 -5.29
C SER A 212 15.08 -13.07 -5.73
N ARG A 213 16.11 -13.03 -4.87
CA ARG A 213 17.42 -13.62 -5.15
C ARG A 213 17.33 -15.14 -5.33
N THR A 214 16.64 -15.84 -4.44
CA THR A 214 16.39 -17.28 -4.54
C THR A 214 15.68 -17.63 -5.85
N SER A 215 14.58 -16.94 -6.17
CA SER A 215 13.84 -17.19 -7.41
C SER A 215 14.67 -16.94 -8.67
N ARG A 216 15.52 -15.91 -8.68
CA ARG A 216 16.44 -15.67 -9.80
C ARG A 216 17.44 -16.80 -9.98
N LEU A 217 18.01 -17.32 -8.89
CA LEU A 217 18.95 -18.44 -8.94
C LEU A 217 18.27 -19.74 -9.36
N GLU A 218 17.05 -20.03 -8.87
CA GLU A 218 16.25 -21.18 -9.30
C GLU A 218 15.96 -21.12 -10.80
N ASN A 219 15.51 -19.97 -11.29
CA ASN A 219 15.25 -19.76 -12.71
C ASN A 219 16.54 -19.88 -13.55
N ALA A 220 17.66 -19.36 -13.05
CA ALA A 220 18.95 -19.46 -13.72
C ALA A 220 19.45 -20.92 -13.78
N LEU A 221 19.26 -21.69 -12.71
CA LEU A 221 19.61 -23.11 -12.65
C LEU A 221 18.78 -23.92 -13.63
N ASN A 222 17.46 -23.77 -13.60
CA ASN A 222 16.54 -24.46 -14.51
C ASN A 222 16.86 -24.12 -15.97
N SER A 223 17.02 -22.83 -16.28
CA SER A 223 17.43 -22.38 -17.62
C SER A 223 18.80 -22.93 -18.02
N SER A 224 19.71 -23.12 -17.06
CA SER A 224 21.03 -23.70 -17.35
C SER A 224 20.91 -25.18 -17.68
N GLN A 225 20.12 -25.94 -16.92
CA GLN A 225 19.88 -27.36 -17.15
C GLN A 225 19.19 -27.61 -18.49
N ASP A 226 18.15 -26.84 -18.81
CA ASP A 226 17.47 -26.92 -20.10
C ASP A 226 18.42 -26.62 -21.27
N ALA A 227 19.24 -25.57 -21.13
CA ALA A 227 20.24 -25.22 -22.13
C ALA A 227 21.32 -26.31 -22.27
N LEU A 228 21.75 -26.93 -21.17
CA LEU A 228 22.71 -28.03 -21.20
C LEU A 228 22.15 -29.21 -21.98
N LEU A 229 20.91 -29.62 -21.70
CA LEU A 229 20.26 -30.71 -22.43
C LEU A 229 20.16 -30.39 -23.92
N PHE A 230 19.62 -29.21 -24.26
CA PHE A 230 19.45 -28.78 -25.64
C PHE A 230 20.77 -28.74 -26.42
N TRP A 231 21.80 -28.09 -25.87
CA TRP A 231 23.07 -27.93 -26.58
C TRP A 231 23.91 -29.21 -26.58
N LYS A 232 23.81 -30.08 -25.56
CA LYS A 232 24.47 -31.41 -25.56
C LYS A 232 23.92 -32.25 -26.69
N GLU A 233 22.59 -32.38 -26.80
CA GLU A 233 21.94 -33.10 -27.88
C GLU A 233 22.33 -32.55 -29.26
N ARG A 234 22.40 -31.21 -29.39
CA ARG A 234 22.79 -30.54 -30.65
C ARG A 234 24.23 -30.86 -31.05
N VAL A 235 25.16 -30.82 -30.09
CA VAL A 235 26.59 -31.08 -30.31
C VAL A 235 26.86 -32.56 -30.60
N GLU A 236 26.17 -33.47 -29.91
CA GLU A 236 26.29 -34.92 -30.11
C GLU A 236 25.79 -35.35 -31.50
N ASN A 237 24.68 -34.77 -31.96
CA ASN A 237 24.09 -35.09 -33.27
C ASN A 237 24.65 -34.25 -34.43
N ASP A 238 25.62 -33.37 -34.17
CA ASP A 238 26.19 -32.41 -35.13
C ASP A 238 25.16 -31.63 -35.96
N ASN A 239 23.99 -31.37 -35.37
CA ASN A 239 22.84 -30.80 -36.06
C ASN A 239 22.88 -29.27 -35.94
N PHE A 240 23.49 -28.58 -36.90
CA PHE A 240 23.61 -27.11 -36.86
C PHE A 240 23.14 -26.41 -38.14
N ASP A 241 22.62 -27.17 -39.10
CA ASP A 241 22.35 -26.68 -40.45
C ASP A 241 21.26 -25.60 -40.49
N ASP A 242 20.26 -25.71 -39.63
CA ASP A 242 19.18 -24.72 -39.44
C ASP A 242 19.70 -23.36 -38.95
N LEU A 243 20.67 -23.36 -38.04
CA LEU A 243 21.24 -22.15 -37.44
C LEU A 243 22.05 -21.32 -38.45
N ILE A 244 22.51 -21.95 -39.54
CA ILE A 244 23.33 -21.31 -40.57
C ILE A 244 22.58 -21.07 -41.88
N VAL A 245 21.26 -21.35 -41.95
CA VAL A 245 20.46 -21.13 -43.17
C VAL A 245 20.54 -19.70 -43.66
N ASP A 246 20.38 -18.73 -42.75
CA ASP A 246 20.45 -17.31 -43.12
C ASP A 246 21.86 -16.89 -43.59
N ALA A 247 22.90 -17.44 -42.96
CA ALA A 247 24.29 -17.19 -43.34
C ALA A 247 24.63 -17.80 -44.70
N LYS A 248 24.16 -19.03 -44.97
CA LYS A 248 24.25 -19.70 -46.28
C LYS A 248 23.52 -18.89 -47.35
N ARG A 249 22.28 -18.47 -47.09
CA ARG A 249 21.47 -17.64 -48.01
C ARG A 249 22.20 -16.36 -48.43
N VAL A 250 22.76 -15.62 -47.47
CA VAL A 250 23.48 -14.37 -47.77
C VAL A 250 24.78 -14.66 -48.54
N ARG A 251 25.51 -15.71 -48.17
CA ARG A 251 26.74 -16.13 -48.87
C ARG A 251 26.49 -16.51 -50.33
N GLU A 252 25.36 -17.12 -50.62
CA GLU A 252 24.91 -17.48 -51.96
C GLU A 252 24.38 -16.28 -52.78
N GLY A 253 24.46 -15.05 -52.23
CA GLY A 253 23.99 -13.83 -52.88
C GLY A 253 22.51 -13.51 -52.63
N GLY A 254 21.85 -14.26 -51.76
CA GLY A 254 20.46 -14.01 -51.35
C GLY A 254 20.30 -12.82 -50.40
N GLN A 255 19.05 -12.39 -50.21
CA GLN A 255 18.72 -11.25 -49.36
C GLN A 255 18.99 -11.54 -47.86
N SER A 256 19.42 -10.53 -47.12
CA SER A 256 19.57 -10.63 -45.65
C SER A 256 18.21 -10.75 -44.95
N SER A 257 18.17 -11.33 -43.76
CA SER A 257 16.92 -11.50 -42.98
C SER A 257 16.23 -10.15 -42.71
N LYS A 258 17.02 -9.09 -42.56
CA LYS A 258 16.51 -7.71 -42.42
C LYS A 258 15.89 -7.18 -43.72
N ALA A 259 16.45 -7.51 -44.87
CA ALA A 259 15.88 -7.15 -46.17
C ALA A 259 14.57 -7.92 -46.44
N VAL A 260 14.55 -9.23 -46.15
CA VAL A 260 13.35 -10.08 -46.26
C VAL A 260 12.23 -9.60 -45.31
N ALA A 261 12.55 -9.29 -44.05
CA ALA A 261 11.56 -8.79 -43.11
C ALA A 261 10.96 -7.44 -43.54
N ARG A 262 11.77 -6.58 -44.19
CA ARG A 262 11.29 -5.31 -44.74
C ARG A 262 10.39 -5.51 -45.95
N SER A 263 10.74 -6.39 -46.89
CA SER A 263 9.89 -6.68 -48.05
C SER A 263 8.56 -7.30 -47.61
N LEU A 264 8.57 -8.27 -46.69
CA LEU A 264 7.35 -8.87 -46.12
C LEU A 264 6.46 -7.84 -45.42
N LYS A 265 7.05 -6.89 -44.69
CA LYS A 265 6.30 -5.81 -44.05
C LYS A 265 5.63 -4.89 -45.07
N ILE A 266 6.34 -4.55 -46.15
CA ILE A 266 5.81 -3.73 -47.25
C ILE A 266 4.68 -4.49 -47.98
N GLU A 267 4.86 -5.77 -48.26
CA GLU A 267 3.84 -6.62 -48.89
C GLU A 267 2.58 -6.77 -48.03
N LYS A 268 2.74 -6.96 -46.72
CA LYS A 268 1.60 -7.03 -45.78
C LYS A 268 0.83 -5.70 -45.77
N GLN A 269 1.54 -4.57 -45.72
CA GLN A 269 0.92 -3.25 -45.79
C GLN A 269 0.23 -2.96 -47.12
N SER A 270 0.71 -3.51 -48.24
CA SER A 270 0.01 -3.40 -49.52
C SER A 270 -1.24 -4.27 -49.59
N LYS A 271 -1.23 -5.48 -49.01
CA LYS A 271 -2.39 -6.39 -48.98
C LYS A 271 -3.53 -5.86 -48.12
N ASP A 272 -3.20 -5.30 -46.95
CA ASP A 272 -4.19 -4.68 -46.05
C ASP A 272 -4.85 -3.46 -46.71
N LYS A 273 -4.13 -2.72 -47.56
CA LYS A 273 -4.68 -1.60 -48.33
C LYS A 273 -5.61 -2.03 -49.47
N THR A 274 -5.35 -3.16 -50.11
CA THR A 274 -6.24 -3.69 -51.16
C THR A 274 -7.50 -4.35 -50.59
N ALA A 275 -7.42 -5.01 -49.44
CA ALA A 275 -8.59 -5.62 -48.78
C ALA A 275 -9.59 -4.59 -48.25
N GLY A 276 -9.12 -3.43 -47.76
CA GLY A 276 -10.00 -2.34 -47.34
C GLY A 276 -10.66 -1.55 -48.47
N VAL A 277 -10.37 -1.86 -49.74
CA VAL A 277 -10.97 -1.22 -50.92
C VAL A 277 -12.01 -2.13 -51.60
N GLU A 278 -12.04 -3.43 -51.28
CA GLU A 278 -13.07 -4.36 -51.78
C GLU A 278 -14.31 -4.48 -50.85
N GLU A 279 -14.28 -3.87 -49.66
CA GLU A 279 -15.43 -3.80 -48.73
C GLU A 279 -16.22 -2.46 -48.80
N GLU A 280 -15.94 -1.59 -49.78
CA GLU A 280 -16.75 -0.37 -50.08
C GLU A 280 -17.60 -0.52 -51.36
#